data_AF-A0A168JWS4-F1
#
_entry.id   AF-A0A168JWS4-F1
#
_cell.length_a   1.000
_cell.length_b   1.000
_cell.length_c   1.000
_cell.angle_alpha   90.00
_cell.angle_beta   90.00
_cell.angle_gamma   90.00
#
_symmetry.space_group_name_H-M   'P 1'
#
loop_
_entity.id
_entity.type
_entity.pdbx_description
1 polymer ?
#
loop_
_entity_poly.entity_id
_entity_poly.type
_entity_poly.pdbx_seq_one_letter_code
_entity_poly.pdbx_strand_id
1 'polypeptide(L)'
;MRHHRYLIACVLPFLFPYSVFGDKTIQQYLSEGNDYLTSGKFNDALISFDAAIRQEPDNYLTYYKRATAYLSLGRNNAAAEDFTTILSLKPDFDKALLQRARIYIKEGHFEMAIADLKSYLINHPNDKEAEKLVINIAQSATKQALTEKERGNYEECISLATSVSRTAPMFFDARLLRAQCHVAKGEIDEAAGDYARVAQLNPSDPDILILLSKINFYSLYEPQGALTHIKQCLYYDPEQKQCKQLFKKMKKLSKDITSIEKDIELKKFATASNRLIGTPNRQGILPEIDADYEALQQELKADKLPKRLHFKCYQMACKLHGEQKEKDEEKIESWCSKALEIQDDDVDALTYRGEILLNRKEFEAAVKDLEKANEISGGRDQRLRHLLQKAQQQLKLSKKKDYYKMLGVSPTADSREIKKAYRKKAHEWHPDKYSGDLEKEEVERKMAEINQAYEVLSDADMRQQYDNGFDPYDPEQGNGGGGPPPGHGGFPFQQRQGGFSFQNGFPFGGGGFPGGGEFKMHFN
;
A
#
# COMPACT_ATOMS: atom_id res chain seq x y z
N MET A 1 71.53 66.05 -46.62
CA MET A 1 72.86 65.73 -46.08
C MET A 1 72.68 65.17 -44.68
N ARG A 2 73.03 63.90 -44.46
CA ARG A 2 74.03 63.45 -43.46
C ARG A 2 73.89 64.10 -42.08
N HIS A 3 73.49 63.35 -41.06
CA HIS A 3 74.42 62.65 -40.17
C HIS A 3 73.67 61.94 -39.03
N HIS A 4 74.40 61.04 -38.39
CA HIS A 4 73.96 59.89 -37.62
C HIS A 4 74.53 60.04 -36.20
N ARG A 5 73.79 59.58 -35.19
CA ARG A 5 74.25 59.07 -33.87
C ARG A 5 74.68 60.15 -32.85
N TYR A 6 74.51 60.05 -31.53
CA TYR A 6 74.23 58.95 -30.58
C TYR A 6 73.42 59.51 -29.39
N LEU A 7 72.49 58.75 -28.81
CA LEU A 7 71.96 59.00 -27.47
C LEU A 7 72.24 57.77 -26.60
N ILE A 8 73.00 58.00 -25.54
CA ILE A 8 73.49 57.02 -24.57
C ILE A 8 72.30 56.52 -23.75
N ALA A 9 71.98 55.23 -23.83
CA ALA A 9 71.03 54.58 -22.96
C ALA A 9 71.75 54.03 -21.73
N CYS A 10 71.55 54.66 -20.57
CA CYS A 10 71.95 54.11 -19.27
C CYS A 10 71.06 52.89 -18.96
N VAL A 11 71.65 51.70 -19.03
CA VAL A 11 71.05 50.45 -18.56
C VAL A 11 71.28 50.37 -17.04
N LEU A 12 70.25 50.65 -16.25
CA LEU A 12 70.20 50.29 -14.84
C LEU A 12 69.84 48.79 -14.75
N PRO A 13 70.69 47.92 -14.18
CA PRO A 13 70.32 46.54 -13.96
C PRO A 13 69.35 46.49 -12.77
N PHE A 14 68.09 46.19 -13.06
CA PHE A 14 67.15 45.74 -12.04
C PHE A 14 67.66 44.39 -11.52
N LEU A 15 68.38 44.43 -10.39
CA LEU A 15 68.61 43.27 -9.55
C LEU A 15 67.25 42.87 -8.97
N PHE A 16 66.50 42.05 -9.69
CA PHE A 16 65.50 41.20 -9.06
C PHE A 16 66.28 40.30 -8.09
N PRO A 17 65.99 40.34 -6.78
CA PRO A 17 66.42 39.25 -5.94
C PRO A 17 65.68 38.03 -6.48
N TYR A 18 66.41 37.11 -7.10
CA TYR A 18 65.98 35.72 -7.18
C TYR A 18 65.79 35.28 -5.72
N SER A 19 64.59 35.46 -5.19
CA SER A 19 64.11 34.66 -4.08
C SER A 19 64.17 33.23 -4.59
N VAL A 20 65.24 32.53 -4.24
CA VAL A 20 65.30 31.08 -4.28
C VAL A 20 64.17 30.64 -3.34
N PHE A 21 62.98 30.38 -3.90
CA PHE A 21 62.05 29.47 -3.26
C PHE A 21 62.82 28.16 -3.20
N GLY A 22 63.45 27.88 -2.06
CA GLY A 22 64.06 26.58 -1.85
C GLY A 22 62.96 25.56 -2.07
N ASP A 23 63.13 24.68 -3.05
CA ASP A 23 62.23 23.54 -3.23
C ASP A 23 62.11 22.85 -1.88
N LYS A 24 60.88 22.80 -1.34
CA LYS A 24 60.64 22.15 -0.06
C LYS A 24 61.21 20.73 -0.13
N THR A 25 61.92 20.36 0.92
CA THR A 25 62.50 19.03 1.05
C THR A 25 61.40 17.98 1.27
N ILE A 26 61.68 16.72 0.93
CA ILE A 26 60.78 15.59 1.21
C ILE A 26 60.31 15.60 2.66
N GLN A 27 61.21 15.83 3.62
CA GLN A 27 60.87 15.85 5.05
C GLN A 27 59.92 16.98 5.43
N GLN A 28 60.04 18.15 4.80
CA GLN A 28 59.10 19.26 5.00
C GLN A 28 57.71 18.91 4.47
N TYR A 29 57.63 18.34 3.25
CA TYR A 29 56.34 17.88 2.71
C TYR A 29 55.72 16.77 3.57
N LEU A 30 56.52 15.82 4.05
CA LEU A 30 56.04 14.77 4.95
C LEU A 30 55.58 15.31 6.30
N SER A 31 56.27 16.31 6.87
CA SER A 31 55.86 16.95 8.13
C SER A 31 54.53 17.68 7.94
N GLU A 32 54.45 18.55 6.93
CA GLU A 32 53.23 19.30 6.61
C GLU A 32 52.05 18.36 6.33
N GLY A 33 52.27 17.30 5.55
CA GLY A 33 51.25 16.30 5.27
C GLY A 33 50.73 15.60 6.53
N ASN A 34 51.60 15.28 7.49
CA ASN A 34 51.19 14.70 8.77
C ASN A 34 50.43 15.71 9.65
N ASP A 35 50.89 16.96 9.69
CA ASP A 35 50.23 18.03 10.44
C ASP A 35 48.82 18.29 9.89
N TYR A 36 48.67 18.29 8.56
CA TYR A 36 47.37 18.37 7.91
C TYR A 36 46.51 17.14 8.18
N LEU A 37 47.08 15.93 8.11
CA LEU A 37 46.36 14.68 8.38
C LEU A 37 45.81 14.64 9.82
N THR A 38 46.63 15.01 10.80
CA THR A 38 46.24 15.07 12.22
C THR A 38 45.26 16.19 12.52
N SER A 39 45.34 17.30 11.79
CA SER A 39 44.40 18.43 11.88
C SER A 39 43.09 18.22 11.12
N GLY A 40 42.89 17.06 10.49
CA GLY A 40 41.69 16.76 9.68
C GLY A 40 41.61 17.49 8.33
N LYS A 41 42.69 18.17 7.91
CA LYS A 41 42.79 18.88 6.63
C LYS A 41 43.25 17.92 5.53
N PHE A 42 42.41 16.91 5.24
CA PHE A 42 42.82 15.79 4.40
C PHE A 42 43.17 16.17 2.96
N ASN A 43 42.48 17.13 2.34
CA ASN A 43 42.83 17.58 0.98
C ASN A 43 44.21 18.25 0.93
N ASP A 44 44.57 19.06 1.94
CA ASP A 44 45.90 19.67 2.02
C ASP A 44 46.98 18.62 2.28
N ALA A 45 46.67 17.62 3.12
CA ALA A 45 47.54 16.47 3.34
C ALA A 45 47.84 15.71 2.04
N LEU A 46 46.83 15.49 1.19
CA LEU A 46 47.00 14.85 -0.12
C LEU A 46 47.99 15.62 -1.00
N ILE A 47 47.88 16.95 -1.07
CA ILE A 47 48.78 17.80 -1.87
C ILE A 47 50.22 17.65 -1.39
N SER A 48 50.45 17.70 -0.07
CA SER A 48 51.79 17.54 0.50
C SER A 48 52.36 16.13 0.27
N PHE A 49 51.53 15.08 0.41
CA PHE A 49 51.97 13.72 0.12
C PHE A 49 52.22 13.47 -1.37
N ASP A 50 51.43 14.04 -2.27
CA ASP A 50 51.68 13.99 -3.72
C ASP A 50 53.02 14.63 -4.08
N ALA A 51 53.35 15.78 -3.48
CA ALA A 51 54.63 16.44 -3.67
C ALA A 51 55.80 15.59 -3.14
N ALA A 52 55.63 14.93 -1.99
CA ALA A 52 56.62 14.00 -1.45
C ALA A 52 56.82 12.76 -2.36
N ILE A 53 55.74 12.18 -2.89
CA ILE A 53 55.80 11.01 -3.80
C ILE A 53 56.50 11.35 -5.11
N ARG A 54 56.33 12.57 -5.65
CA ARG A 54 57.06 13.00 -6.86
C ARG A 54 58.57 13.04 -6.67
N GLN A 55 59.03 13.29 -5.44
CA GLN A 55 60.46 13.32 -5.12
C GLN A 55 60.99 11.93 -4.75
N GLU A 56 60.18 11.08 -4.13
CA GLU A 56 60.55 9.71 -3.73
C GLU A 56 59.42 8.71 -4.04
N PRO A 57 59.36 8.17 -5.28
CA PRO A 57 58.25 7.33 -5.72
C PRO A 57 58.30 5.90 -5.16
N ASP A 58 59.42 5.47 -4.59
CA ASP A 58 59.57 4.11 -4.06
C ASP A 58 59.26 4.01 -2.55
N ASN A 59 58.92 5.14 -1.91
CA ASN A 59 58.63 5.18 -0.48
C ASN A 59 57.19 4.79 -0.16
N TYR A 60 56.97 3.50 0.06
CA TYR A 60 55.66 2.93 0.40
C TYR A 60 54.98 3.57 1.63
N LEU A 61 55.74 4.14 2.58
CA LEU A 61 55.15 4.79 3.76
C LEU A 61 54.44 6.09 3.39
N THR A 62 54.91 6.81 2.38
CA THR A 62 54.25 8.02 1.90
C THR A 62 52.92 7.69 1.22
N TYR A 63 52.89 6.63 0.40
CA TYR A 63 51.62 6.09 -0.13
C TYR A 63 50.68 5.66 1.00
N TYR A 64 51.18 5.04 2.07
CA TYR A 64 50.33 4.62 3.19
C TYR A 64 49.65 5.81 3.88
N LYS A 65 50.40 6.90 4.06
CA LYS A 65 49.86 8.16 4.63
C LYS A 65 48.83 8.80 3.70
N ARG A 66 49.09 8.80 2.39
CA ARG A 66 48.14 9.29 1.38
C ARG A 66 46.86 8.45 1.31
N ALA A 67 46.99 7.12 1.32
CA ALA A 67 45.86 6.18 1.41
C ALA A 67 45.02 6.41 2.65
N THR A 68 45.66 6.71 3.79
CA THR A 68 44.96 7.05 5.04
C THR A 68 44.17 8.35 4.90
N ALA A 69 44.74 9.38 4.27
CA ALA A 69 44.02 10.62 3.97
C ALA A 69 42.84 10.38 3.01
N TYR A 70 43.00 9.53 2.00
CA TYR A 70 41.91 9.12 1.11
C TYR A 70 40.78 8.39 1.85
N LEU A 71 41.12 7.47 2.75
CA LEU A 71 40.14 6.77 3.60
C LEU A 71 39.36 7.74 4.48
N SER A 72 40.02 8.74 5.08
CA SER A 72 39.36 9.78 5.87
C SER A 72 38.41 10.66 5.06
N LEU A 73 38.63 10.77 3.74
CA LEU A 73 37.75 11.45 2.79
C LEU A 73 36.67 10.53 2.18
N GLY A 74 36.66 9.24 2.53
CA GLY A 74 35.77 8.24 1.92
C GLY A 74 36.12 7.89 0.46
N ARG A 75 37.30 8.27 -0.04
CA ARG A 75 37.78 7.98 -1.40
C ARG A 75 38.40 6.58 -1.47
N ASN A 76 37.57 5.55 -1.32
CA ASN A 76 38.00 4.15 -1.22
C ASN A 76 38.81 3.67 -2.44
N ASN A 77 38.36 3.96 -3.67
CA ASN A 77 39.06 3.56 -4.90
C ASN A 77 40.51 4.09 -4.93
N ALA A 78 40.71 5.38 -4.65
CA ALA A 78 42.03 5.99 -4.63
C ALA A 78 42.92 5.40 -3.50
N ALA A 79 42.34 5.11 -2.34
CA ALA A 79 43.05 4.42 -1.27
C ALA A 79 43.46 2.98 -1.68
N ALA A 80 42.60 2.25 -2.38
CA ALA A 80 42.88 0.89 -2.85
C ALA A 80 44.02 0.86 -3.89
N GLU A 81 44.10 1.87 -4.76
CA GLU A 81 45.23 2.05 -5.70
C GLU A 81 46.55 2.29 -4.96
N ASP A 82 46.54 3.14 -3.92
CA ASP A 82 47.72 3.37 -3.09
C ASP A 82 48.13 2.11 -2.33
N PHE A 83 47.18 1.35 -1.77
CA PHE A 83 47.48 0.07 -1.14
C PHE A 83 48.02 -0.97 -2.11
N THR A 84 47.53 -0.96 -3.35
CA THR A 84 48.07 -1.82 -4.41
C THR A 84 49.51 -1.45 -4.74
N THR A 85 49.81 -0.16 -4.83
CA THR A 85 51.18 0.34 -5.03
C THR A 85 52.09 -0.08 -3.87
N ILE A 86 51.63 0.10 -2.63
CA ILE A 86 52.36 -0.33 -1.42
C ILE A 86 52.68 -1.81 -1.45
N LEU A 87 51.73 -2.66 -1.84
CA LEU A 87 51.91 -4.10 -1.89
C LEU A 87 52.79 -4.55 -3.08
N SER A 88 52.93 -3.71 -4.10
CA SER A 88 53.92 -3.94 -5.17
C SER A 88 55.35 -3.63 -4.72
N LEU A 89 55.53 -2.58 -3.89
CA LEU A 89 56.82 -2.18 -3.32
C LEU A 89 57.23 -3.05 -2.12
N LYS A 90 56.26 -3.42 -1.28
CA LYS A 90 56.42 -4.18 -0.04
C LYS A 90 55.26 -5.19 0.12
N PRO A 91 55.38 -6.40 -0.46
CA PRO A 91 54.32 -7.41 -0.46
C PRO A 91 53.89 -7.92 0.93
N ASP A 92 54.78 -7.86 1.92
CA ASP A 92 54.56 -8.31 3.30
C ASP A 92 53.97 -7.21 4.21
N PHE A 93 53.51 -6.09 3.65
CA PHE A 93 52.98 -4.99 4.45
C PHE A 93 51.54 -5.26 4.92
N ASP A 94 51.43 -5.95 6.05
CA ASP A 94 50.19 -6.42 6.66
C ASP A 94 49.08 -5.35 6.76
N LYS A 95 49.44 -4.09 7.07
CA LYS A 95 48.47 -2.99 7.20
C LYS A 95 47.81 -2.64 5.86
N ALA A 96 48.55 -2.71 4.74
CA ALA A 96 47.94 -2.47 3.43
C ALA A 96 47.05 -3.64 3.01
N LEU A 97 47.46 -4.90 3.27
CA LEU A 97 46.62 -6.08 3.01
C LEU A 97 45.26 -5.95 3.73
N LEU A 98 45.28 -5.67 5.03
CA LEU A 98 44.07 -5.57 5.83
C LEU A 98 43.17 -4.40 5.40
N GLN A 99 43.75 -3.23 5.11
CA GLN A 99 42.96 -2.06 4.70
C GLN A 99 42.38 -2.21 3.29
N ARG A 100 43.15 -2.77 2.34
CA ARG A 100 42.68 -3.04 0.98
C ARG A 100 41.58 -4.11 0.98
N ALA A 101 41.73 -5.17 1.76
CA ALA A 101 40.68 -6.16 1.96
C ALA A 101 39.37 -5.55 2.45
N ARG A 102 39.43 -4.63 3.44
CA ARG A 102 38.25 -3.93 3.95
C ARG A 102 37.57 -3.05 2.90
N ILE A 103 38.36 -2.41 2.03
CA ILE A 103 37.82 -1.65 0.89
C ILE A 103 37.11 -2.60 -0.07
N TYR A 104 37.77 -3.68 -0.47
CA TYR A 104 37.19 -4.69 -1.35
C TYR A 104 35.90 -5.31 -0.80
N ILE A 105 35.80 -5.55 0.52
CA ILE A 105 34.55 -6.00 1.16
C ILE A 105 33.44 -4.97 0.99
N LYS A 106 33.71 -3.69 1.23
CA LYS A 106 32.70 -2.63 1.11
C LYS A 106 32.16 -2.50 -0.31
N GLU A 107 33.03 -2.69 -1.30
CA GLU A 107 32.75 -2.59 -2.75
C GLU A 107 32.12 -3.86 -3.33
N GLY A 108 32.25 -5.01 -2.67
CA GLY A 108 31.71 -6.27 -3.13
C GLY A 108 32.72 -7.17 -3.86
N HIS A 109 33.99 -6.80 -3.86
CA HIS A 109 35.09 -7.54 -4.47
C HIS A 109 35.59 -8.68 -3.56
N PHE A 110 34.70 -9.64 -3.26
CA PHE A 110 34.94 -10.64 -2.21
C PHE A 110 36.13 -11.56 -2.47
N GLU A 111 36.36 -11.96 -3.72
CA GLU A 111 37.49 -12.83 -4.07
C GLU A 111 38.84 -12.15 -3.79
N MET A 112 38.96 -10.87 -4.16
CA MET A 112 40.16 -10.06 -3.90
C MET A 112 40.35 -9.82 -2.39
N ALA A 113 39.27 -9.54 -1.67
CA ALA A 113 39.31 -9.38 -0.22
C ALA A 113 39.79 -10.65 0.50
N ILE A 114 39.29 -11.82 0.08
CA ILE A 114 39.69 -13.11 0.65
C ILE A 114 41.17 -13.38 0.40
N ALA A 115 41.69 -13.07 -0.79
CA ALA A 115 43.11 -13.25 -1.10
C ALA A 115 44.01 -12.38 -0.20
N ASP A 116 43.64 -11.11 -0.01
CA ASP A 116 44.38 -10.19 0.86
C ASP A 116 44.32 -10.62 2.34
N LEU A 117 43.15 -11.02 2.84
CA LEU A 117 43.00 -11.50 4.22
C LEU A 117 43.75 -12.81 4.48
N LYS A 118 43.73 -13.75 3.53
CA LYS A 118 44.53 -14.99 3.64
C LYS A 118 46.02 -14.67 3.74
N SER A 119 46.51 -13.72 2.94
CA SER A 119 47.89 -13.28 3.00
C SER A 119 48.22 -12.61 4.34
N TYR A 120 47.32 -11.77 4.85
CA TYR A 120 47.45 -11.14 6.16
C TYR A 120 47.51 -12.16 7.32
N LEU A 121 46.64 -13.17 7.30
CA LEU A 121 46.55 -14.19 8.35
C LEU A 121 47.77 -15.12 8.44
N ILE A 122 48.64 -15.17 7.42
CA ILE A 122 49.91 -15.92 7.49
C ILE A 122 50.78 -15.38 8.65
N ASN A 123 50.82 -14.06 8.81
CA ASN A 123 51.59 -13.38 9.86
C ASN A 123 50.77 -13.10 11.13
N HIS A 124 49.43 -13.14 11.04
CA HIS A 124 48.49 -12.84 12.13
C HIS A 124 47.49 -13.99 12.37
N PRO A 125 47.94 -15.23 12.65
CA PRO A 125 47.07 -16.41 12.68
C PRO A 125 46.02 -16.39 13.80
N ASN A 126 46.17 -15.52 14.80
CA ASN A 126 45.26 -15.40 15.94
C ASN A 126 44.32 -14.17 15.85
N ASP A 127 44.34 -13.42 14.73
CA ASP A 127 43.38 -12.33 14.52
C ASP A 127 42.00 -12.90 14.17
N LYS A 128 41.21 -13.13 15.22
CA LYS A 128 39.83 -13.63 15.12
C LYS A 128 38.92 -12.72 14.30
N GLU A 129 39.19 -11.42 14.24
CA GLU A 129 38.36 -10.49 13.47
C GLU A 129 38.68 -10.63 11.98
N ALA A 130 39.95 -10.72 11.60
CA ALA A 130 40.34 -11.04 10.23
C ALA A 130 39.87 -12.45 9.81
N GLU A 131 39.93 -13.44 10.70
CA GLU A 131 39.42 -14.79 10.46
C GLU A 131 37.90 -14.79 10.21
N LYS A 132 37.12 -14.05 11.00
CA LYS A 132 35.68 -13.84 10.75
C LYS A 132 35.41 -13.15 9.42
N LEU A 133 36.25 -12.21 9.00
CA LEU A 133 36.11 -11.56 7.70
C LEU A 133 36.40 -12.52 6.53
N VAL A 134 37.24 -13.54 6.74
CA VAL A 134 37.49 -14.63 5.76
C VAL A 134 36.33 -15.63 5.75
N ILE A 135 35.73 -15.93 6.90
CA ILE A 135 34.62 -16.87 7.05
C ILE A 135 33.29 -16.15 6.70
N ASN A 136 32.96 -16.15 5.40
CA ASN A 136 31.62 -15.96 4.81
C ASN A 136 30.72 -14.83 5.35
N ILE A 137 30.63 -13.68 4.66
CA ILE A 137 29.50 -12.76 4.92
C ILE A 137 28.75 -12.28 3.67
N ALA A 138 29.33 -12.32 2.47
CA ALA A 138 28.68 -11.66 1.34
C ALA A 138 28.47 -12.52 0.09
N GLN A 139 29.50 -13.14 -0.49
CA GLN A 139 29.30 -13.95 -1.71
C GLN A 139 28.44 -15.21 -1.45
N SER A 140 28.69 -15.91 -0.34
CA SER A 140 27.90 -17.07 0.07
C SER A 140 26.50 -16.68 0.52
N ALA A 141 26.36 -15.58 1.27
CA ALA A 141 25.07 -15.06 1.72
C ALA A 141 24.22 -14.56 0.54
N THR A 142 24.80 -13.93 -0.49
CA THR A 142 24.09 -13.56 -1.73
C THR A 142 23.65 -14.81 -2.49
N LYS A 143 24.49 -15.86 -2.58
CA LYS A 143 24.10 -17.13 -3.21
C LYS A 143 23.00 -17.86 -2.43
N GLN A 144 23.08 -17.85 -1.11
CA GLN A 144 22.04 -18.40 -0.22
C GLN A 144 20.73 -17.61 -0.39
N ALA A 145 20.78 -16.27 -0.36
CA ALA A 145 19.62 -15.41 -0.58
C ALA A 145 18.95 -15.70 -1.93
N LEU A 146 19.74 -15.92 -2.99
CA LEU A 146 19.22 -16.31 -4.29
C LEU A 146 18.55 -17.69 -4.25
N THR A 147 19.14 -18.65 -3.55
CA THR A 147 18.57 -19.99 -3.37
C THR A 147 17.24 -19.92 -2.60
N GLU A 148 17.17 -19.12 -1.55
CA GLU A 148 15.95 -18.93 -0.76
C GLU A 148 14.86 -18.22 -1.58
N LYS A 149 15.22 -17.25 -2.43
CA LYS A 149 14.31 -16.65 -3.40
C LYS A 149 13.72 -17.69 -4.34
N GLU A 150 14.55 -18.57 -4.91
CA GLU A 150 14.12 -19.64 -5.82
C GLU A 150 13.21 -20.67 -5.11
N ARG A 151 13.36 -20.85 -3.80
CA ARG A 151 12.50 -21.69 -2.95
C ARG A 151 11.20 -21.01 -2.54
N GLY A 152 11.03 -19.71 -2.80
CA GLY A 152 9.90 -18.92 -2.34
C GLY A 152 10.01 -18.44 -0.88
N ASN A 153 11.15 -18.62 -0.23
CA ASN A 153 11.41 -18.17 1.14
C ASN A 153 11.87 -16.70 1.14
N TYR A 154 10.95 -15.79 0.80
CA TYR A 154 11.29 -14.39 0.55
C TYR A 154 11.77 -13.64 1.80
N GLU A 155 11.24 -13.93 2.99
CA GLU A 155 11.71 -13.33 4.26
C GLU A 155 13.20 -13.63 4.51
N GLU A 156 13.61 -14.88 4.31
CA GLU A 156 14.99 -15.30 4.52
C GLU A 156 15.91 -14.68 3.45
N CYS A 157 15.46 -14.63 2.18
CA CYS A 157 16.17 -13.88 1.14
C CYS A 157 16.41 -12.42 1.56
N ILE A 158 15.37 -11.72 2.04
CA ILE A 158 15.45 -10.31 2.45
C ILE A 158 16.41 -10.15 3.63
N SER A 159 16.35 -11.04 4.62
CA SER A 159 17.24 -11.04 5.78
C SER A 159 18.70 -11.21 5.37
N LEU A 160 19.00 -12.23 4.57
CA LEU A 160 20.34 -12.51 4.06
C LEU A 160 20.86 -11.33 3.22
N ALA A 161 20.08 -10.85 2.25
CA ALA A 161 20.48 -9.72 1.40
C ALA A 161 20.68 -8.42 2.19
N THR A 162 19.92 -8.21 3.28
CA THR A 162 20.13 -7.10 4.21
C THR A 162 21.44 -7.22 4.97
N SER A 163 21.78 -8.42 5.45
CA SER A 163 23.05 -8.69 6.12
C SER A 163 24.26 -8.41 5.22
N VAL A 164 24.15 -8.79 3.94
CA VAL A 164 25.16 -8.48 2.92
C VAL A 164 25.25 -6.97 2.71
N SER A 165 24.12 -6.29 2.52
CA SER A 165 24.09 -4.84 2.28
C SER A 165 24.65 -4.01 3.45
N ARG A 166 24.59 -4.54 4.68
CA ARG A 166 25.22 -3.91 5.87
C ARG A 166 26.75 -4.04 5.83
N THR A 167 27.26 -5.14 5.31
CA THR A 167 28.69 -5.46 5.27
C THR A 167 29.36 -4.85 4.03
N ALA A 168 28.67 -4.93 2.89
CA ALA A 168 29.11 -4.45 1.59
C ALA A 168 28.15 -3.36 1.07
N PRO A 169 28.17 -2.14 1.66
CA PRO A 169 27.18 -1.11 1.35
C PRO A 169 27.30 -0.51 -0.05
N MET A 170 28.40 -0.72 -0.78
CA MET A 170 28.55 -0.28 -2.17
C MET A 170 28.25 -1.40 -3.18
N PHE A 171 28.11 -2.65 -2.71
CA PHE A 171 27.72 -3.79 -3.54
C PHE A 171 26.22 -3.73 -3.83
N PHE A 172 25.86 -3.21 -5.00
CA PHE A 172 24.46 -2.98 -5.34
C PHE A 172 23.69 -4.26 -5.66
N ASP A 173 24.34 -5.35 -6.08
CA ASP A 173 23.67 -6.63 -6.39
C ASP A 173 22.93 -7.21 -5.18
N ALA A 174 23.45 -7.03 -3.96
CA ALA A 174 22.75 -7.45 -2.75
C ALA A 174 21.43 -6.69 -2.56
N ARG A 175 21.41 -5.38 -2.84
CA ARG A 175 20.18 -4.58 -2.80
C ARG A 175 19.25 -4.93 -3.95
N LEU A 176 19.79 -5.19 -5.12
CA LEU A 176 19.02 -5.63 -6.28
C LEU A 176 18.30 -6.95 -5.98
N LEU A 177 19.00 -7.92 -5.39
CA LEU A 177 18.41 -9.18 -4.95
C LEU A 177 17.33 -8.96 -3.88
N ARG A 178 17.59 -8.09 -2.90
CA ARG A 178 16.59 -7.74 -1.88
C ARG A 178 15.33 -7.11 -2.49
N ALA A 179 15.49 -6.18 -3.43
CA ALA A 179 14.38 -5.58 -4.18
C ALA A 179 13.56 -6.65 -4.90
N GLN A 180 14.22 -7.60 -5.56
CA GLN A 180 13.53 -8.68 -6.26
C GLN A 180 12.77 -9.61 -5.31
N CYS A 181 13.27 -9.84 -4.09
CA CYS A 181 12.57 -10.62 -3.07
C CYS A 181 11.37 -9.85 -2.50
N HIS A 182 11.49 -8.53 -2.30
CA HIS A 182 10.35 -7.67 -1.98
C HIS A 182 9.28 -7.68 -3.09
N VAL A 183 9.68 -7.60 -4.37
CA VAL A 183 8.76 -7.72 -5.51
C VAL A 183 8.01 -9.05 -5.49
N ALA A 184 8.73 -10.16 -5.30
CA ALA A 184 8.14 -11.50 -5.26
C ALA A 184 7.18 -11.69 -4.07
N LYS A 185 7.43 -10.97 -2.97
CA LYS A 185 6.55 -10.94 -1.78
C LYS A 185 5.36 -9.97 -1.93
N GLY A 186 5.39 -9.04 -2.89
CA GLY A 186 4.37 -8.00 -3.08
C GLY A 186 4.64 -6.69 -2.32
N GLU A 187 5.82 -6.54 -1.74
CA GLU A 187 6.29 -5.36 -0.97
C GLU A 187 6.94 -4.33 -1.93
N ILE A 188 6.11 -3.68 -2.77
CA ILE A 188 6.61 -2.86 -3.88
C ILE A 188 7.21 -1.53 -3.43
N ASP A 189 6.73 -0.94 -2.33
CA ASP A 189 7.30 0.29 -1.77
C ASP A 189 8.75 0.05 -1.29
N GLU A 190 9.00 -1.07 -0.61
CA GLU A 190 10.31 -1.50 -0.14
C GLU A 190 11.25 -1.78 -1.33
N ALA A 191 10.75 -2.48 -2.36
CA ALA A 191 11.48 -2.72 -3.58
C ALA A 191 11.89 -1.43 -4.30
N ALA A 192 10.97 -0.45 -4.40
CA ALA A 192 11.26 0.85 -4.99
C ALA A 192 12.36 1.60 -4.22
N GLY A 193 12.37 1.51 -2.89
CA GLY A 193 13.43 2.05 -2.04
C GLY A 193 14.80 1.43 -2.33
N ASP A 194 14.87 0.11 -2.50
CA ASP A 194 16.11 -0.57 -2.87
C ASP A 194 16.57 -0.21 -4.29
N TYR A 195 15.67 -0.21 -5.27
CA TYR A 195 15.98 0.21 -6.64
C TYR A 195 16.47 1.66 -6.69
N ALA A 196 15.89 2.56 -5.91
CA ALA A 196 16.37 3.94 -5.79
C ALA A 196 17.81 3.99 -5.25
N ARG A 197 18.15 3.12 -4.29
CA ARG A 197 19.52 3.03 -3.78
C ARG A 197 20.48 2.42 -4.82
N VAL A 198 20.05 1.43 -5.59
CA VAL A 198 20.83 0.88 -6.71
C VAL A 198 21.09 1.97 -7.75
N ALA A 199 20.07 2.75 -8.13
CA ALA A 199 20.22 3.89 -9.04
C ALA A 199 21.15 5.00 -8.52
N GLN A 200 21.32 5.15 -7.20
CA GLN A 200 22.33 6.06 -6.64
C GLN A 200 23.76 5.50 -6.75
N LEU A 201 23.92 4.19 -6.62
CA LEU A 201 25.21 3.51 -6.71
C LEU A 201 25.66 3.32 -8.17
N ASN A 202 24.70 3.16 -9.08
CA ASN A 202 24.92 3.04 -10.51
C ASN A 202 24.05 4.06 -11.28
N PRO A 203 24.42 5.35 -11.26
CA PRO A 203 23.56 6.42 -11.74
C PRO A 203 23.40 6.51 -13.24
N SER A 204 24.25 5.84 -14.02
CA SER A 204 24.20 5.82 -15.49
C SER A 204 23.47 4.62 -16.07
N ASP A 205 23.05 3.66 -15.24
CA ASP A 205 22.37 2.46 -15.71
C ASP A 205 20.94 2.81 -16.18
N PRO A 206 20.63 2.68 -17.48
CA PRO A 206 19.32 3.04 -18.01
C PRO A 206 18.24 2.07 -17.54
N ASP A 207 18.55 0.80 -17.31
CA ASP A 207 17.56 -0.23 -17.02
C ASP A 207 16.93 0.00 -15.64
N ILE A 208 17.77 0.26 -14.63
CA ILE A 208 17.30 0.58 -13.28
C ILE A 208 16.51 1.89 -13.24
N LEU A 209 16.94 2.91 -13.99
CA LEU A 209 16.26 4.20 -14.04
C LEU A 209 14.90 4.09 -14.74
N ILE A 210 14.82 3.33 -15.83
CA ILE A 210 13.55 3.04 -16.52
C ILE A 210 12.61 2.27 -15.61
N LEU A 211 13.09 1.19 -14.98
CA LEU A 211 12.28 0.35 -14.10
C LEU A 211 11.71 1.15 -12.92
N LEU A 212 12.57 1.90 -12.22
CA LEU A 212 12.15 2.76 -11.12
C LEU A 212 11.17 3.84 -11.56
N SER A 213 11.38 4.42 -12.75
CA SER A 213 10.42 5.38 -13.33
C SER A 213 9.05 4.75 -13.55
N LYS A 214 8.99 3.52 -14.10
CA LYS A 214 7.73 2.81 -14.33
C LYS A 214 7.02 2.46 -13.02
N ILE A 215 7.74 1.91 -12.03
CA ILE A 215 7.19 1.56 -10.71
C ILE A 215 6.58 2.81 -10.05
N ASN A 216 7.36 3.88 -9.98
CA ASN A 216 6.93 5.11 -9.34
C ASN A 216 5.73 5.71 -10.07
N PHE A 217 5.69 5.69 -11.41
CA PHE A 217 4.58 6.31 -12.14
C PHE A 217 3.30 5.46 -12.12
N TYR A 218 3.40 4.20 -12.54
CA TYR A 218 2.23 3.37 -12.86
C TYR A 218 1.68 2.60 -11.66
N SER A 219 2.54 2.26 -10.69
CA SER A 219 2.12 1.52 -9.50
C SER A 219 1.98 2.42 -8.27
N LEU A 220 3.05 3.12 -7.87
CA LEU A 220 3.08 3.88 -6.62
C LEU A 220 2.49 5.29 -6.74
N TYR A 221 2.27 5.77 -7.97
CA TYR A 221 1.75 7.11 -8.27
C TYR A 221 2.58 8.27 -7.66
N GLU A 222 3.88 8.24 -7.92
CA GLU A 222 4.86 9.29 -7.63
C GLU A 222 5.40 9.92 -8.94
N PRO A 223 4.58 10.71 -9.66
CA PRO A 223 4.91 11.15 -11.01
C PRO A 223 6.15 12.06 -11.07
N GLN A 224 6.40 12.88 -10.04
CA GLN A 224 7.59 13.74 -10.00
C GLN A 224 8.87 12.92 -9.81
N GLY A 225 8.84 11.89 -8.95
CA GLY A 225 9.95 10.96 -8.75
C GLY A 225 10.27 10.20 -10.04
N ALA A 226 9.23 9.63 -10.68
CA ALA A 226 9.37 8.96 -11.96
C ALA A 226 9.97 9.85 -13.06
N LEU A 227 9.47 11.09 -13.19
CA LEU A 227 10.01 12.05 -14.16
C LEU A 227 11.45 12.48 -13.84
N THR A 228 11.90 12.38 -12.60
CA THR A 228 13.27 12.68 -12.19
C THR A 228 14.22 11.57 -12.64
N HIS A 229 13.88 10.31 -12.41
CA HIS A 229 14.70 9.16 -12.83
C HIS A 229 14.82 9.05 -14.35
N ILE A 230 13.73 9.28 -15.09
CA ILE A 230 13.79 9.23 -16.55
C ILE A 230 14.58 10.41 -17.15
N LYS A 231 14.57 11.58 -16.50
CA LYS A 231 15.45 12.70 -16.87
C LYS A 231 16.91 12.38 -16.57
N GLN A 232 17.20 11.70 -15.47
CA GLN A 232 18.54 11.21 -15.17
C GLN A 232 19.02 10.24 -16.25
N CYS A 233 18.16 9.33 -16.73
CA CYS A 233 18.52 8.45 -17.85
C CYS A 233 18.94 9.27 -19.09
N LEU A 234 18.12 10.26 -19.47
CA LEU A 234 18.41 11.14 -20.60
C LEU A 234 19.60 12.08 -20.40
N TYR A 235 19.99 12.33 -19.14
CA TYR A 235 21.18 13.11 -18.82
C TYR A 235 22.45 12.33 -19.15
N TYR A 236 22.50 11.04 -18.80
CA TYR A 236 23.65 10.17 -19.09
C TYR A 236 23.70 9.71 -20.55
N ASP A 237 22.54 9.41 -21.15
CA ASP A 237 22.42 9.11 -22.58
C ASP A 237 21.25 9.88 -23.22
N PRO A 238 21.53 11.06 -23.80
CA PRO A 238 20.54 11.86 -24.49
C PRO A 238 19.94 11.18 -25.72
N GLU A 239 20.52 10.11 -26.26
CA GLU A 239 20.04 9.39 -27.44
C GLU A 239 19.27 8.10 -27.12
N GLN A 240 19.17 7.73 -25.85
CA GLN A 240 18.45 6.53 -25.40
C GLN A 240 16.96 6.58 -25.79
N LYS A 241 16.57 5.75 -26.78
CA LYS A 241 15.23 5.77 -27.40
C LYS A 241 14.12 5.46 -26.40
N GLN A 242 14.33 4.44 -25.55
CA GLN A 242 13.35 4.02 -24.56
C GLN A 242 13.07 5.14 -23.55
N CYS A 243 14.12 5.79 -23.03
CA CYS A 243 13.98 6.91 -22.10
C CYS A 243 13.27 8.12 -22.74
N LYS A 244 13.56 8.44 -24.02
CA LYS A 244 12.87 9.52 -24.75
C LYS A 244 11.37 9.24 -24.88
N GLN A 245 11.00 8.00 -25.25
CA GLN A 245 9.60 7.60 -25.44
C GLN A 245 8.85 7.62 -24.10
N LEU A 246 9.43 7.01 -23.07
CA LEU A 246 8.84 6.92 -21.75
C LEU A 246 8.67 8.29 -21.09
N PHE A 247 9.67 9.17 -21.19
CA PHE A 247 9.58 10.55 -20.68
C PHE A 247 8.44 11.33 -21.34
N LYS A 248 8.30 11.25 -22.68
CA LYS A 248 7.21 11.93 -23.40
C LYS A 248 5.85 11.40 -22.97
N LYS A 249 5.71 10.07 -22.82
CA LYS A 249 4.49 9.40 -22.40
C LYS A 249 4.08 9.80 -20.99
N MET A 250 4.97 9.62 -20.00
CA MET A 250 4.73 9.98 -18.60
C MET A 250 4.45 11.48 -18.43
N LYS A 251 5.18 12.35 -19.13
CA LYS A 251 4.95 13.81 -19.08
C LYS A 251 3.57 14.18 -19.62
N LYS A 252 3.13 13.55 -20.71
CA LYS A 252 1.79 13.75 -21.28
C LYS A 252 0.72 13.26 -20.31
N LEU A 253 0.82 12.02 -19.82
CA LEU A 253 -0.13 11.43 -18.87
C LEU A 253 -0.22 12.27 -17.58
N SER A 254 0.91 12.69 -17.01
CA SER A 254 0.93 13.55 -15.82
C SER A 254 0.21 14.87 -16.07
N LYS A 255 0.43 15.51 -17.23
CA LYS A 255 -0.28 16.73 -17.61
C LYS A 255 -1.78 16.49 -17.82
N ASP A 256 -2.16 15.38 -18.42
CA ASP A 256 -3.55 15.02 -18.67
C ASP A 256 -4.30 14.76 -17.35
N ILE A 257 -3.68 14.05 -16.40
CA ILE A 257 -4.22 13.82 -15.04
C ILE A 257 -4.44 15.16 -14.33
N THR A 258 -3.43 16.03 -14.27
CA THR A 258 -3.59 17.36 -13.65
C THR A 258 -4.66 18.21 -14.34
N SER A 259 -4.80 18.09 -15.66
CA SER A 259 -5.88 18.78 -16.39
C SER A 259 -7.25 18.23 -16.03
N ILE A 260 -7.40 16.92 -15.83
CA ILE A 260 -8.66 16.28 -15.43
C ILE A 260 -9.04 16.74 -14.03
N GLU A 261 -8.10 16.73 -13.08
CA GLU A 261 -8.33 17.23 -11.72
C GLU A 261 -8.83 18.68 -11.73
N LYS A 262 -8.15 19.55 -12.49
CA LYS A 262 -8.58 20.94 -12.66
C LYS A 262 -9.95 21.07 -13.33
N ASP A 263 -10.25 20.26 -14.34
CA ASP A 263 -11.55 20.29 -15.00
C ASP A 263 -12.66 19.80 -14.07
N ILE A 264 -12.39 18.84 -13.17
CA ILE A 264 -13.32 18.40 -12.10
C ILE A 264 -13.60 19.56 -11.14
N GLU A 265 -12.57 20.25 -10.66
CA GLU A 265 -12.72 21.42 -9.77
C GLU A 265 -13.54 22.55 -10.42
N LEU A 266 -13.32 22.77 -11.71
CA LEU A 266 -14.06 23.75 -12.51
C LEU A 266 -15.45 23.25 -12.96
N LYS A 267 -15.90 22.08 -12.49
CA LYS A 267 -17.18 21.44 -12.84
C LYS A 267 -17.37 21.19 -14.35
N LYS A 268 -16.27 21.04 -15.09
CA LYS A 268 -16.25 20.69 -16.52
C LYS A 268 -16.27 19.17 -16.71
N PHE A 269 -17.29 18.52 -16.14
CA PHE A 269 -17.34 17.06 -16.02
C PHE A 269 -17.29 16.32 -17.37
N ALA A 270 -17.98 16.82 -18.40
CA ALA A 270 -17.95 16.19 -19.73
C ALA A 270 -16.53 16.20 -20.33
N THR A 271 -15.81 17.32 -20.23
CA THR A 271 -14.43 17.44 -20.75
C THR A 271 -13.47 16.53 -20.01
N ALA A 272 -13.58 16.48 -18.68
CA ALA A 272 -12.78 15.60 -17.84
C ALA A 272 -13.07 14.11 -18.13
N SER A 273 -14.34 13.73 -18.23
CA SER A 273 -14.78 12.37 -18.59
C SER A 273 -14.25 11.93 -19.95
N ASN A 274 -14.36 12.80 -20.96
CA ASN A 274 -13.85 12.52 -22.31
C ASN A 274 -12.33 12.32 -22.35
N ARG A 275 -11.58 12.96 -21.45
CA ARG A 275 -10.12 12.78 -21.38
C ARG A 275 -9.75 11.53 -20.57
N LEU A 276 -10.44 11.28 -19.47
CA LEU A 276 -10.15 10.15 -18.57
C LEU A 276 -10.57 8.82 -19.20
N ILE A 277 -11.85 8.70 -19.52
CA ILE A 277 -12.50 7.45 -19.96
C ILE A 277 -12.50 7.35 -21.48
N GLY A 278 -12.73 8.48 -22.15
CA GLY A 278 -12.82 8.55 -23.62
C GLY A 278 -14.24 8.74 -24.13
N THR A 279 -14.35 8.72 -25.45
CA THR A 279 -15.60 8.72 -26.22
C THR A 279 -15.54 7.58 -27.24
N PRO A 280 -16.67 7.21 -27.90
CA PRO A 280 -16.66 6.18 -28.93
C PRO A 280 -15.63 6.40 -30.06
N ASN A 281 -15.25 7.67 -30.30
CA ASN A 281 -14.32 8.05 -31.36
C ASN A 281 -12.90 8.36 -30.86
N ARG A 282 -12.67 8.41 -29.54
CA ARG A 282 -11.38 8.79 -28.95
C ARG A 282 -11.14 8.09 -27.62
N GLN A 283 -10.08 7.31 -27.54
CA GLN A 283 -9.67 6.68 -26.28
C GLN A 283 -9.28 7.72 -25.23
N GLY A 284 -9.70 7.48 -23.99
CA GLY A 284 -9.22 8.21 -22.81
C GLY A 284 -7.83 7.72 -22.39
N ILE A 285 -7.29 8.30 -21.32
CA ILE A 285 -5.98 7.90 -20.78
C ILE A 285 -6.02 6.58 -20.00
N LEU A 286 -7.20 6.15 -19.54
CA LEU A 286 -7.30 4.99 -18.65
C LEU A 286 -6.85 3.67 -19.30
N PRO A 287 -7.26 3.32 -20.55
CA PRO A 287 -6.74 2.13 -21.22
C PRO A 287 -5.23 2.16 -21.47
N GLU A 288 -4.66 3.35 -21.67
CA GLU A 288 -3.20 3.52 -21.83
C GLU A 288 -2.47 3.22 -20.51
N ILE A 289 -3.05 3.63 -19.38
CA ILE A 289 -2.54 3.35 -18.03
C ILE A 289 -2.68 1.85 -17.70
N ASP A 290 -3.83 1.25 -18.01
CA ASP A 290 -4.08 -0.18 -17.78
C ASP A 290 -3.01 -1.02 -18.52
N ALA A 291 -2.77 -0.73 -19.80
CA ALA A 291 -1.78 -1.45 -20.60
C ALA A 291 -0.34 -1.28 -20.08
N ASP A 292 0.05 -0.09 -19.64
CA ASP A 292 1.39 0.16 -19.08
C ASP A 292 1.59 -0.54 -17.74
N TYR A 293 0.55 -0.59 -16.92
CA TYR A 293 0.58 -1.29 -15.65
C TYR A 293 0.67 -2.80 -15.82
N GLU A 294 -0.09 -3.37 -16.76
CA GLU A 294 0.01 -4.80 -17.10
C GLU A 294 1.40 -5.15 -17.64
N ALA A 295 1.97 -4.31 -18.51
CA ALA A 295 3.33 -4.48 -19.01
C ALA A 295 4.37 -4.44 -17.87
N LEU A 296 4.22 -3.50 -16.93
CA LEU A 296 5.09 -3.42 -15.75
C LEU A 296 4.94 -4.65 -14.85
N GLN A 297 3.72 -5.13 -14.63
CA GLN A 297 3.46 -6.32 -13.83
C GLN A 297 4.12 -7.56 -14.42
N GLN A 298 4.07 -7.70 -15.75
CA GLN A 298 4.75 -8.78 -16.47
C GLN A 298 6.28 -8.66 -16.40
N GLU A 299 6.83 -7.45 -16.60
CA GLU A 299 8.27 -7.16 -16.52
C GLU A 299 8.84 -7.51 -15.13
N LEU A 300 8.10 -7.17 -14.06
CA LEU A 300 8.48 -7.47 -12.68
C LEU A 300 8.21 -8.92 -12.26
N LYS A 301 7.40 -9.66 -13.01
CA LYS A 301 6.86 -10.97 -12.61
C LYS A 301 6.20 -10.91 -11.23
N ALA A 302 5.48 -9.83 -10.96
CA ALA A 302 4.83 -9.58 -9.68
C ALA A 302 3.38 -10.09 -9.71
N ASP A 303 3.00 -10.90 -8.72
CA ASP A 303 1.62 -11.38 -8.59
C ASP A 303 0.63 -10.23 -8.41
N LYS A 304 1.02 -9.22 -7.63
CA LYS A 304 0.24 -8.00 -7.40
C LYS A 304 1.17 -6.79 -7.35
N LEU A 305 0.71 -5.68 -7.95
CA LEU A 305 1.31 -4.37 -7.76
C LEU A 305 0.28 -3.44 -7.09
N PRO A 306 0.73 -2.46 -6.28
CA PRO A 306 -0.14 -1.39 -5.83
C PRO A 306 -0.78 -0.67 -7.03
N LYS A 307 -2.09 -0.49 -6.97
CA LYS A 307 -2.90 0.18 -8.00
C LYS A 307 -3.16 1.66 -7.67
N ARG A 308 -2.19 2.39 -7.11
CA ARG A 308 -2.43 3.77 -6.60
C ARG A 308 -2.85 4.74 -7.69
N LEU A 309 -2.25 4.65 -8.89
CA LEU A 309 -2.66 5.47 -10.04
C LEU A 309 -4.08 5.09 -10.53
N HIS A 310 -4.40 3.80 -10.57
CA HIS A 310 -5.74 3.35 -10.96
C HIS A 310 -6.78 3.81 -9.95
N PHE A 311 -6.50 3.69 -8.65
CA PHE A 311 -7.38 4.19 -7.60
C PHE A 311 -7.67 5.66 -7.81
N LYS A 312 -6.64 6.49 -8.03
CA LYS A 312 -6.82 7.91 -8.34
C LYS A 312 -7.70 8.14 -9.57
N CYS A 313 -7.51 7.37 -10.64
CA CYS A 313 -8.33 7.44 -11.84
C CYS A 313 -9.78 6.98 -11.61
N TYR A 314 -10.01 5.89 -10.89
CA TYR A 314 -11.34 5.35 -10.60
C TYR A 314 -12.11 6.28 -9.66
N GLN A 315 -11.43 6.87 -8.67
CA GLN A 315 -11.99 7.92 -7.81
C GLN A 315 -12.46 9.11 -8.64
N MET A 316 -11.64 9.61 -9.57
CA MET A 316 -12.03 10.68 -10.50
C MET A 316 -13.21 10.26 -11.38
N ALA A 317 -13.21 9.04 -11.93
CA ALA A 317 -14.29 8.54 -12.77
C ALA A 317 -15.62 8.41 -12.01
N CYS A 318 -15.59 7.85 -10.81
CA CYS A 318 -16.74 7.75 -9.89
C CYS A 318 -17.33 9.14 -9.62
N LYS A 319 -16.48 10.11 -9.23
CA LYS A 319 -16.90 11.49 -8.99
C LYS A 319 -17.48 12.18 -10.22
N LEU A 320 -16.86 11.97 -11.39
CA LEU A 320 -17.31 12.53 -12.66
C LEU A 320 -18.71 12.09 -13.05
N HIS A 321 -19.08 10.85 -12.75
CA HIS A 321 -20.43 10.34 -13.00
C HIS A 321 -21.40 10.70 -11.86
N GLY A 322 -20.95 10.71 -10.60
CA GLY A 322 -21.77 11.04 -9.44
C GLY A 322 -22.24 12.50 -9.38
N GLU A 323 -21.46 13.43 -9.95
CA GLU A 323 -21.78 14.87 -9.99
C GLU A 323 -22.53 15.32 -11.26
N GLN A 324 -22.80 14.41 -12.20
CA GLN A 324 -23.61 14.73 -13.37
C GLN A 324 -25.08 14.91 -13.01
N LYS A 325 -25.77 15.79 -13.74
CA LYS A 325 -27.22 16.01 -13.58
C LYS A 325 -28.03 14.78 -13.97
N GLU A 326 -27.65 14.16 -15.09
CA GLU A 326 -28.19 12.88 -15.53
C GLU A 326 -27.27 11.79 -14.99
N LYS A 327 -27.76 11.04 -14.00
CA LYS A 327 -26.99 10.01 -13.32
C LYS A 327 -27.12 8.69 -14.06
N ASP A 328 -26.01 8.22 -14.61
CA ASP A 328 -25.87 6.87 -15.14
C ASP A 328 -25.51 5.94 -13.99
N GLU A 329 -26.53 5.32 -13.39
CA GLU A 329 -26.39 4.53 -12.16
C GLU A 329 -25.42 3.35 -12.32
N GLU A 330 -25.42 2.68 -13.48
CA GLU A 330 -24.53 1.56 -13.78
C GLU A 330 -23.07 2.01 -13.82
N LYS A 331 -22.78 3.14 -14.48
CA LYS A 331 -21.41 3.68 -14.52
C LYS A 331 -20.93 4.15 -13.16
N ILE A 332 -21.79 4.81 -12.38
CA ILE A 332 -21.46 5.26 -11.02
C ILE A 332 -21.08 4.05 -10.18
N GLU A 333 -21.96 3.05 -10.09
CA GLU A 333 -21.71 1.83 -9.33
C GLU A 333 -20.43 1.11 -9.79
N SER A 334 -20.22 0.98 -11.09
CA SER A 334 -19.03 0.32 -11.65
C SER A 334 -17.74 1.02 -11.23
N TRP A 335 -17.63 2.34 -11.42
CA TRP A 335 -16.41 3.08 -11.10
C TRP A 335 -16.18 3.22 -9.60
N CYS A 336 -17.23 3.49 -8.83
CA CYS A 336 -17.11 3.61 -7.38
C CYS A 336 -16.75 2.26 -6.75
N SER A 337 -17.30 1.15 -7.25
CA SER A 337 -16.92 -0.20 -6.77
C SER A 337 -15.48 -0.53 -7.10
N LYS A 338 -15.00 -0.23 -8.31
CA LYS A 338 -13.57 -0.41 -8.68
C LYS A 338 -12.62 0.40 -7.79
N ALA A 339 -13.02 1.62 -7.37
CA ALA A 339 -12.24 2.39 -6.42
C ALA A 339 -12.22 1.72 -5.04
N LEU A 340 -13.39 1.27 -4.56
CA LEU A 340 -13.56 0.62 -3.26
C LEU A 340 -12.94 -0.78 -3.16
N GLU A 341 -12.76 -1.47 -4.29
CA GLU A 341 -11.97 -2.71 -4.36
C GLU A 341 -10.48 -2.49 -4.08
N ILE A 342 -9.95 -1.30 -4.37
CA ILE A 342 -8.55 -0.95 -4.10
C ILE A 342 -8.40 -0.37 -2.70
N GLN A 343 -9.26 0.58 -2.35
CA GLN A 343 -9.24 1.27 -1.07
C GLN A 343 -10.68 1.53 -0.63
N ASP A 344 -11.09 0.87 0.45
CA ASP A 344 -12.49 0.72 0.84
C ASP A 344 -13.05 1.87 1.70
N ASP A 345 -12.24 2.90 1.96
CA ASP A 345 -12.54 4.06 2.82
C ASP A 345 -12.68 5.38 2.04
N ASP A 346 -12.82 5.32 0.71
CA ASP A 346 -13.09 6.52 -0.11
C ASP A 346 -14.52 7.04 0.14
N VAL A 347 -14.61 8.19 0.80
CA VAL A 347 -15.89 8.79 1.23
C VAL A 347 -16.78 9.13 0.04
N ASP A 348 -16.21 9.69 -1.03
CA ASP A 348 -16.96 10.08 -2.23
C ASP A 348 -17.57 8.83 -2.88
N ALA A 349 -16.77 7.77 -3.10
CA ALA A 349 -17.23 6.52 -3.71
C ALA A 349 -18.29 5.80 -2.88
N LEU A 350 -18.12 5.71 -1.55
CA LEU A 350 -19.13 5.16 -0.65
C LEU A 350 -20.43 5.97 -0.71
N THR A 351 -20.33 7.29 -0.74
CA THR A 351 -21.50 8.18 -0.78
C THR A 351 -22.28 8.03 -2.09
N TYR A 352 -21.59 8.05 -3.24
CA TYR A 352 -22.25 7.90 -4.52
C TYR A 352 -22.83 6.49 -4.71
N ARG A 353 -22.10 5.43 -4.33
CA ARG A 353 -22.61 4.05 -4.41
C ARG A 353 -23.80 3.84 -3.48
N GLY A 354 -23.74 4.35 -2.25
CA GLY A 354 -24.85 4.33 -1.31
C GLY A 354 -26.10 5.06 -1.83
N GLU A 355 -25.94 6.17 -2.53
CA GLU A 355 -27.05 6.86 -3.20
C GLU A 355 -27.70 6.00 -4.30
N ILE A 356 -26.90 5.28 -5.10
CA ILE A 356 -27.41 4.35 -6.12
C ILE A 356 -28.14 3.16 -5.51
N LEU A 357 -27.54 2.52 -4.50
CA LEU A 357 -28.16 1.40 -3.77
C LEU A 357 -29.51 1.82 -3.15
N LEU A 358 -29.59 3.04 -2.61
CA LEU A 358 -30.83 3.60 -2.07
C LEU A 358 -31.91 3.74 -3.15
N ASN A 359 -31.55 4.22 -4.34
CA ASN A 359 -32.51 4.34 -5.46
C ASN A 359 -33.01 2.97 -5.94
N ARG A 360 -32.14 1.96 -5.92
CA ARG A 360 -32.47 0.57 -6.26
C ARG A 360 -33.20 -0.20 -5.16
N LYS A 361 -33.43 0.44 -4.00
CA LYS A 361 -34.10 -0.14 -2.82
C LYS A 361 -33.30 -1.25 -2.13
N GLU A 362 -31.99 -1.27 -2.34
CA GLU A 362 -31.05 -2.14 -1.61
C GLU A 362 -30.65 -1.44 -0.30
N PHE A 363 -31.63 -1.29 0.59
CA PHE A 363 -31.53 -0.39 1.74
C PHE A 363 -30.44 -0.80 2.74
N GLU A 364 -30.26 -2.09 3.02
CA GLU A 364 -29.22 -2.59 3.91
C GLU A 364 -27.82 -2.24 3.39
N ALA A 365 -27.56 -2.45 2.10
CA ALA A 365 -26.28 -2.14 1.48
C ALA A 365 -26.05 -0.62 1.43
N ALA A 366 -27.09 0.16 1.12
CA ALA A 366 -27.02 1.62 1.12
C ALA A 366 -26.67 2.19 2.50
N VAL A 367 -27.32 1.70 3.56
CA VAL A 367 -27.04 2.12 4.94
C VAL A 367 -25.59 1.78 5.30
N LYS A 368 -25.12 0.55 5.01
CA LYS A 368 -23.74 0.14 5.29
C LYS A 368 -22.69 1.08 4.67
N ASP A 369 -22.85 1.42 3.40
CA ASP A 369 -21.91 2.31 2.71
C ASP A 369 -21.95 3.74 3.28
N LEU A 370 -23.15 4.27 3.49
CA LEU A 370 -23.34 5.65 3.99
C LEU A 370 -22.91 5.80 5.45
N GLU A 371 -23.08 4.78 6.29
CA GLU A 371 -22.57 4.76 7.67
C GLU A 371 -21.05 4.79 7.68
N LYS A 372 -20.40 3.91 6.90
CA LYS A 372 -18.94 3.89 6.79
C LYS A 372 -18.40 5.24 6.31
N ALA A 373 -19.01 5.84 5.29
CA ALA A 373 -18.64 7.17 4.81
C ALA A 373 -18.80 8.25 5.90
N ASN A 374 -19.89 8.18 6.69
CA ASN A 374 -20.19 9.16 7.72
C ASN A 374 -19.22 9.06 8.91
N GLU A 375 -18.81 7.84 9.27
CA GLU A 375 -17.78 7.59 10.27
C GLU A 375 -16.43 8.18 9.84
N ILE A 376 -15.98 7.88 8.62
CA ILE A 376 -14.69 8.36 8.09
C ILE A 376 -14.66 9.90 7.97
N SER A 377 -15.75 10.52 7.53
CA SER A 377 -15.85 11.99 7.40
C SER A 377 -15.97 12.73 8.74
N GLY A 378 -16.26 12.00 9.84
CA GLY A 378 -16.52 12.55 11.16
C GLY A 378 -17.86 13.28 11.25
N GLY A 379 -18.86 12.90 10.44
CA GLY A 379 -20.21 13.45 10.48
C GLY A 379 -20.35 14.93 10.09
N ARG A 380 -19.35 15.52 9.45
CA ARG A 380 -19.35 16.95 9.08
C ARG A 380 -20.15 17.24 7.82
N ASP A 381 -20.22 16.27 6.90
CA ASP A 381 -20.95 16.43 5.63
C ASP A 381 -22.47 16.37 5.86
N GLN A 382 -23.16 17.47 5.55
CA GLN A 382 -24.60 17.59 5.69
C GLN A 382 -25.37 16.79 4.63
N ARG A 383 -24.85 16.69 3.40
CA ARG A 383 -25.46 15.90 2.32
C ARG A 383 -25.44 14.44 2.70
N LEU A 384 -24.29 13.95 3.16
CA LEU A 384 -24.11 12.56 3.57
C LEU A 384 -25.02 12.19 4.74
N ARG A 385 -25.10 13.02 5.79
CA ARG A 385 -26.02 12.78 6.92
C ARG A 385 -27.47 12.70 6.49
N HIS A 386 -27.90 13.59 5.58
CA HIS A 386 -29.26 13.56 5.05
C HIS A 386 -29.54 12.28 4.25
N LEU A 387 -28.59 11.85 3.40
CA LEU A 387 -28.68 10.59 2.67
C LEU A 387 -28.75 9.39 3.61
N LEU A 388 -27.89 9.35 4.63
CA LEU A 388 -27.88 8.28 5.63
C LEU A 388 -29.20 8.22 6.39
N GLN A 389 -29.70 9.35 6.89
CA GLN A 389 -31.00 9.42 7.57
C GLN A 389 -32.13 8.92 6.67
N LYS A 390 -32.13 9.32 5.40
CA LYS A 390 -33.11 8.84 4.40
C LYS A 390 -32.98 7.33 4.19
N ALA A 391 -31.78 6.79 4.07
CA ALA A 391 -31.54 5.36 3.90
C ALA A 391 -32.01 4.55 5.11
N GLN A 392 -31.68 4.99 6.33
CA GLN A 392 -32.13 4.37 7.58
C GLN A 392 -33.66 4.42 7.73
N GLN A 393 -34.28 5.55 7.38
CA GLN A 393 -35.74 5.66 7.38
C GLN A 393 -36.38 4.69 6.38
N GLN A 394 -35.85 4.60 5.16
CA GLN A 394 -36.37 3.68 4.15
C GLN A 394 -36.16 2.21 4.52
N LEU A 395 -35.02 1.87 5.13
CA LEU A 395 -34.74 0.55 5.67
C LEU A 395 -35.73 0.18 6.79
N LYS A 396 -36.03 1.12 7.68
CA LYS A 396 -37.04 0.91 8.73
C LYS A 396 -38.42 0.70 8.13
N LEU A 397 -38.79 1.50 7.12
CA LEU A 397 -40.06 1.36 6.42
C LEU A 397 -40.17 0.05 5.62
N SER A 398 -39.07 -0.45 5.03
CA SER A 398 -39.07 -1.72 4.29
C SER A 398 -39.21 -2.93 5.21
N LYS A 399 -38.70 -2.83 6.45
CA LYS A 399 -38.83 -3.86 7.50
C LYS A 399 -40.18 -3.82 8.23
N LYS A 400 -40.90 -2.70 8.19
CA LYS A 400 -42.21 -2.56 8.85
C LYS A 400 -43.23 -3.51 8.22
N LYS A 401 -43.80 -4.39 9.04
CA LYS A 401 -44.88 -5.29 8.62
C LYS A 401 -46.18 -4.51 8.46
N ASP A 402 -46.92 -4.79 7.39
CA ASP A 402 -48.28 -4.26 7.18
C ASP A 402 -49.32 -5.35 7.44
N TYR A 403 -49.79 -5.44 8.69
CA TYR A 403 -50.72 -6.49 9.11
C TYR A 403 -52.08 -6.43 8.38
N TYR A 404 -52.56 -5.23 8.03
CA TYR A 404 -53.82 -5.06 7.29
C TYR A 404 -53.69 -5.63 5.88
N LYS A 405 -52.57 -5.35 5.21
CA LYS A 405 -52.27 -5.90 3.89
C LYS A 405 -52.06 -7.42 3.92
N MET A 406 -51.44 -7.97 4.98
CA MET A 406 -51.28 -9.42 5.16
C MET A 406 -52.63 -10.15 5.22
N LEU A 407 -53.61 -9.60 5.95
CA LEU A 407 -54.97 -10.16 6.00
C LEU A 407 -55.85 -9.75 4.79
N GLY A 408 -55.46 -8.72 4.04
CA GLY A 408 -56.20 -8.19 2.90
C GLY A 408 -57.45 -7.40 3.30
N VAL A 409 -57.36 -6.62 4.38
CA VAL A 409 -58.45 -5.81 4.93
C VAL A 409 -58.10 -4.32 4.96
N SER A 410 -59.12 -3.45 4.98
CA SER A 410 -58.93 -2.01 5.15
C SER A 410 -58.46 -1.68 6.58
N PRO A 411 -57.67 -0.63 6.80
CA PRO A 411 -57.39 -0.09 8.14
C PRO A 411 -58.66 0.26 8.93
N THR A 412 -59.75 0.56 8.23
CA THR A 412 -61.07 0.86 8.83
C THR A 412 -61.93 -0.39 9.09
N ALA A 413 -61.41 -1.60 8.84
CA ALA A 413 -62.19 -2.84 8.95
C ALA A 413 -62.63 -3.11 10.38
N ASP A 414 -63.85 -3.62 10.55
CA ASP A 414 -64.37 -4.00 11.87
C ASP A 414 -63.83 -5.38 12.32
N SER A 415 -64.04 -5.73 13.58
CA SER A 415 -63.54 -7.00 14.15
C SER A 415 -64.13 -8.24 13.46
N ARG A 416 -65.34 -8.15 12.89
CA ARG A 416 -65.97 -9.26 12.15
C ARG A 416 -65.32 -9.43 10.79
N GLU A 417 -65.01 -8.35 10.10
CA GLU A 417 -64.30 -8.33 8.82
C GLU A 417 -62.89 -8.88 8.96
N ILE A 418 -62.14 -8.46 9.98
CA ILE A 418 -60.80 -8.99 10.29
C ILE A 418 -60.87 -10.49 10.57
N LYS A 419 -61.80 -10.95 11.41
CA LYS A 419 -61.98 -12.38 11.71
C LYS A 419 -62.41 -13.20 10.49
N LYS A 420 -63.21 -12.62 9.59
CA LYS A 420 -63.62 -13.27 8.34
C LYS A 420 -62.45 -13.39 7.37
N ALA A 421 -61.65 -12.33 7.21
CA ALA A 421 -60.47 -12.31 6.37
C ALA A 421 -59.40 -13.29 6.86
N TYR A 422 -59.14 -13.32 8.17
CA TYR A 422 -58.27 -14.32 8.79
C TYR A 422 -58.72 -15.75 8.47
N ARG A 423 -59.99 -16.10 8.70
CA ARG A 423 -60.48 -17.46 8.40
C ARG A 423 -60.30 -17.85 6.94
N LYS A 424 -60.50 -16.89 6.02
CA LYS A 424 -60.29 -17.12 4.58
C LYS A 424 -58.81 -17.39 4.29
N LYS A 425 -57.91 -16.53 4.79
CA LYS A 425 -56.46 -16.65 4.61
C LYS A 425 -55.89 -17.90 5.28
N ALA A 426 -56.31 -18.21 6.50
CA ALA A 426 -55.94 -19.41 7.24
C ALA A 426 -56.36 -20.70 6.52
N HIS A 427 -57.52 -20.70 5.83
CA HIS A 427 -57.94 -21.83 5.03
C HIS A 427 -57.12 -21.99 3.74
N GLU A 428 -56.83 -20.86 3.07
CA GLU A 428 -56.04 -20.79 1.84
C GLU A 428 -54.59 -21.22 2.06
N TRP A 429 -53.98 -20.82 3.18
CA TRP A 429 -52.56 -21.01 3.50
C TRP A 429 -52.31 -22.11 4.54
N HIS A 430 -53.29 -22.97 4.81
CA HIS A 430 -53.10 -24.10 5.73
C HIS A 430 -52.10 -25.10 5.12
N PRO A 431 -51.02 -25.51 5.83
CA PRO A 431 -49.99 -26.40 5.29
C PRO A 431 -50.51 -27.70 4.68
N ASP A 432 -51.57 -28.28 5.25
CA ASP A 432 -52.18 -29.52 4.74
C ASP A 432 -53.22 -29.32 3.62
N LYS A 433 -53.65 -28.09 3.33
CA LYS A 433 -54.70 -27.80 2.32
C LYS A 433 -54.19 -27.01 1.13
N TYR A 434 -53.04 -26.35 1.28
CA TYR A 434 -52.41 -25.63 0.18
C TYR A 434 -51.96 -26.61 -0.90
N SER A 435 -52.34 -26.36 -2.14
CA SER A 435 -52.06 -27.23 -3.30
C SER A 435 -51.35 -26.48 -4.44
N GLY A 436 -50.60 -25.42 -4.13
CA GLY A 436 -49.82 -24.66 -5.09
C GLY A 436 -48.34 -25.05 -5.11
N ASP A 437 -47.52 -24.24 -5.78
CA ASP A 437 -46.13 -24.58 -6.12
C ASP A 437 -45.09 -24.29 -5.03
N LEU A 438 -45.52 -23.78 -3.87
CA LEU A 438 -44.61 -23.40 -2.78
C LEU A 438 -44.27 -24.60 -1.89
N GLU A 439 -43.02 -24.65 -1.44
CA GLU A 439 -42.54 -25.66 -0.49
C GLU A 439 -43.25 -25.54 0.86
N LYS A 440 -43.35 -26.67 1.58
CA LYS A 440 -44.09 -26.74 2.85
C LYS A 440 -43.62 -25.70 3.87
N GLU A 441 -42.30 -25.48 3.96
CA GLU A 441 -41.70 -24.50 4.86
C GLU A 441 -42.11 -23.05 4.53
N GLU A 442 -42.26 -22.71 3.25
CA GLU A 442 -42.71 -21.37 2.83
C GLU A 442 -44.20 -21.15 3.12
N VAL A 443 -45.01 -22.20 3.00
CA VAL A 443 -46.43 -22.18 3.37
C VAL A 443 -46.59 -22.00 4.88
N GLU A 444 -45.79 -22.71 5.68
CA GLU A 444 -45.75 -22.56 7.14
C GLU A 444 -45.34 -21.13 7.55
N ARG A 445 -44.34 -20.52 6.88
CA ARG A 445 -43.95 -19.13 7.11
C ARG A 445 -45.10 -18.16 6.81
N LYS A 446 -45.79 -18.32 5.67
CA LYS A 446 -46.95 -17.48 5.33
C LYS A 446 -48.09 -17.63 6.32
N MET A 447 -48.34 -18.86 6.79
CA MET A 447 -49.36 -19.11 7.81
C MET A 447 -48.98 -18.43 9.14
N ALA A 448 -47.70 -18.46 9.52
CA ALA A 448 -47.21 -17.76 10.70
C ALA A 448 -47.41 -16.23 10.59
N GLU A 449 -47.11 -15.62 9.44
CA GLU A 449 -47.37 -14.19 9.18
C GLU A 449 -48.86 -13.83 9.26
N ILE A 450 -49.74 -14.67 8.71
CA ILE A 450 -51.20 -14.49 8.78
C ILE A 450 -51.70 -14.57 10.23
N ASN A 451 -51.19 -15.52 11.00
CA ASN A 451 -51.53 -15.66 12.42
C ASN A 451 -51.07 -14.44 13.22
N GLN A 452 -49.82 -14.00 13.02
CA GLN A 452 -49.27 -12.80 13.65
C GLN A 452 -50.11 -11.56 13.32
N ALA A 453 -50.50 -11.38 12.05
CA ALA A 453 -51.34 -10.27 11.64
C ALA A 453 -52.73 -10.31 12.30
N TYR A 454 -53.32 -11.49 12.45
CA TYR A 454 -54.60 -11.64 13.15
C TYR A 454 -54.48 -11.36 14.65
N GLU A 455 -53.41 -11.80 15.30
CA GLU A 455 -53.16 -11.53 16.72
C GLU A 455 -53.13 -10.02 17.00
N VAL A 456 -52.31 -9.27 16.25
CA VAL A 456 -52.21 -7.81 16.39
C VAL A 456 -53.53 -7.11 16.09
N LEU A 457 -54.25 -7.51 15.03
CA LEU A 457 -55.45 -6.79 14.58
C LEU A 457 -56.74 -7.21 15.29
N SER A 458 -56.75 -8.37 15.95
CA SER A 458 -57.94 -8.86 16.66
C SER A 458 -58.04 -8.37 18.11
N ASP A 459 -56.90 -8.03 18.72
CA ASP A 459 -56.82 -7.39 20.02
C ASP A 459 -56.95 -5.86 19.88
N ALA A 460 -57.85 -5.25 20.64
CA ALA A 460 -58.16 -3.83 20.51
C ALA A 460 -56.98 -2.93 20.93
N ASP A 461 -56.24 -3.32 21.95
CA ASP A 461 -55.13 -2.54 22.49
C ASP A 461 -53.90 -2.67 21.57
N MET A 462 -53.59 -3.88 21.11
CA MET A 462 -52.49 -4.11 20.15
C MET A 462 -52.76 -3.43 18.82
N ARG A 463 -54.00 -3.49 18.31
CA ARG A 463 -54.39 -2.79 17.09
C ARG A 463 -54.24 -1.29 17.25
N GLN A 464 -54.69 -0.73 18.37
CA GLN A 464 -54.55 0.70 18.65
C GLN A 464 -53.08 1.12 18.75
N GLN A 465 -52.23 0.32 19.38
CA GLN A 465 -50.78 0.54 19.43
C GLN A 465 -50.17 0.55 18.02
N TYR A 466 -50.51 -0.46 17.21
CA TYR A 466 -50.06 -0.56 15.83
C TYR A 466 -50.52 0.61 14.96
N ASP A 467 -51.77 1.02 15.08
CA ASP A 467 -52.35 2.18 14.39
C ASP A 467 -51.68 3.50 14.82
N ASN A 468 -51.23 3.59 16.08
CA ASN A 468 -50.43 4.69 16.60
C ASN A 468 -48.94 4.61 16.21
N GLY A 469 -48.54 3.61 15.42
CA GLY A 469 -47.19 3.45 14.89
C GLY A 469 -46.26 2.54 15.70
N PHE A 470 -46.76 1.92 16.78
CA PHE A 470 -46.03 0.97 17.62
C PHE A 470 -46.33 -0.46 17.21
N ASP A 471 -45.36 -1.16 16.61
CA ASP A 471 -45.51 -2.56 16.24
C ASP A 471 -45.09 -3.47 17.42
N PRO A 472 -46.01 -4.27 18.02
CA PRO A 472 -45.71 -5.13 19.16
C PRO A 472 -44.61 -6.17 18.90
N TYR A 473 -44.31 -6.43 17.62
CA TYR A 473 -43.33 -7.42 17.20
C TYR A 473 -42.11 -6.80 16.50
N ASP A 474 -41.95 -5.48 16.52
CA ASP A 474 -40.74 -4.81 16.02
C ASP A 474 -39.61 -4.90 17.08
N PRO A 475 -38.54 -5.69 16.82
CA PRO A 475 -37.46 -5.90 17.78
C PRO A 475 -36.67 -4.62 18.09
N GLU A 476 -36.69 -3.60 17.22
CA GLU A 476 -35.97 -2.34 17.44
C GLU A 476 -36.76 -1.35 18.32
N GLN A 477 -38.08 -1.51 18.45
CA GLN A 477 -38.92 -0.69 19.34
C GLN A 477 -38.99 -1.23 20.78
N GLY A 478 -38.59 -2.48 21.01
CA GLY A 478 -38.60 -3.13 22.33
C GLY A 478 -37.51 -2.66 23.31
N ASN A 479 -36.55 -1.82 22.89
CA ASN A 479 -35.45 -1.36 23.75
C ASN A 479 -35.73 -0.01 24.47
N GLY A 480 -36.96 0.50 24.38
CA GLY A 480 -37.39 1.78 24.96
C GLY A 480 -38.55 1.64 25.94
N GLY A 481 -38.30 1.08 27.12
CA GLY A 481 -39.09 1.35 28.34
C GLY A 481 -40.57 0.93 28.29
N GLY A 482 -40.83 -0.37 28.27
CA GLY A 482 -42.17 -0.90 28.49
C GLY A 482 -42.18 -2.41 28.29
N GLY A 483 -41.90 -3.18 29.35
CA GLY A 483 -42.06 -4.62 29.30
C GLY A 483 -43.50 -5.00 28.89
N PRO A 484 -43.70 -6.18 28.28
CA PRO A 484 -45.04 -6.64 27.93
C PRO A 484 -45.93 -6.63 29.19
N PRO A 485 -47.21 -6.22 29.07
CA PRO A 485 -48.08 -6.07 30.23
C PRO A 485 -48.16 -7.39 31.02
N PRO A 486 -47.97 -7.36 32.35
CA PRO A 486 -47.96 -8.56 33.16
C PRO A 486 -49.39 -9.07 33.30
N GLY A 487 -49.72 -10.14 32.58
CA GLY A 487 -50.94 -10.90 32.84
C GLY A 487 -51.74 -11.36 31.64
N HIS A 488 -51.12 -11.93 30.61
CA HIS A 488 -51.79 -12.88 29.73
C HIS A 488 -50.83 -14.04 29.45
N GLY A 489 -51.16 -15.23 29.97
CA GLY A 489 -50.36 -16.44 29.83
C GLY A 489 -50.31 -16.89 28.38
N GLY A 490 -49.25 -16.50 27.67
CA GLY A 490 -48.87 -17.01 26.37
C GLY A 490 -47.80 -18.10 26.52
N PHE A 491 -48.05 -19.26 25.93
CA PHE A 491 -47.18 -20.42 25.90
C PHE A 491 -45.76 -20.08 25.38
N PRO A 492 -44.68 -20.59 26.00
CA PRO A 492 -43.36 -20.47 25.41
C PRO A 492 -43.29 -21.40 24.19
N PHE A 493 -43.08 -20.81 23.02
CA PHE A 493 -42.78 -21.57 21.80
C PHE A 493 -41.37 -22.15 21.93
N GLN A 494 -41.26 -23.26 22.65
CA GLN A 494 -40.08 -24.10 22.69
C GLN A 494 -40.20 -25.14 21.60
N GLN A 495 -39.29 -25.06 20.65
CA GLN A 495 -39.10 -25.96 19.52
C GLN A 495 -39.08 -27.43 19.99
N ARG A 496 -40.20 -28.15 19.81
CA ARG A 496 -40.22 -29.62 19.83
C ARG A 496 -41.21 -30.15 18.79
N GLN A 497 -40.63 -30.81 17.81
CA GLN A 497 -41.16 -31.82 16.90
C GLN A 497 -42.49 -32.47 17.38
N GLY A 498 -43.58 -32.33 16.61
CA GLY A 498 -44.81 -33.11 16.80
C GLY A 498 -46.08 -32.37 16.37
N GLY A 499 -46.82 -32.95 15.43
CA GLY A 499 -47.97 -32.33 14.75
C GLY A 499 -49.16 -31.97 15.64
N PHE A 500 -49.88 -30.91 15.24
CA PHE A 500 -51.15 -30.53 15.84
C PHE A 500 -52.30 -31.31 15.20
N SER A 501 -52.99 -32.12 16.00
CA SER A 501 -54.25 -32.78 15.65
C SER A 501 -55.41 -32.02 16.28
N PHE A 502 -56.38 -31.63 15.45
CA PHE A 502 -57.70 -31.16 15.90
C PHE A 502 -58.55 -32.38 16.29
N GLN A 503 -59.04 -32.46 17.54
CA GLN A 503 -60.18 -33.35 17.81
C GLN A 503 -61.15 -32.81 18.85
N ASN A 504 -62.36 -32.61 18.36
CA ASN A 504 -63.59 -32.30 19.08
C ASN A 504 -64.10 -33.59 19.75
N GLY A 505 -64.52 -33.56 21.03
CA GLY A 505 -65.26 -34.67 21.66
C GLY A 505 -65.21 -34.72 23.19
N PHE A 506 -66.24 -34.20 23.85
CA PHE A 506 -66.68 -34.60 25.20
C PHE A 506 -67.41 -35.98 25.15
N PRO A 507 -67.81 -36.64 26.26
CA PRO A 507 -67.24 -36.79 27.61
C PRO A 507 -67.25 -38.27 28.09
N PHE A 508 -67.04 -38.50 29.39
CA PHE A 508 -67.21 -39.72 30.20
C PHE A 508 -66.03 -40.69 30.40
N GLY A 509 -65.76 -40.97 31.67
CA GLY A 509 -65.61 -42.37 32.11
C GLY A 509 -64.32 -42.72 32.86
N GLY A 510 -64.28 -42.38 34.15
CA GLY A 510 -63.96 -43.35 35.21
C GLY A 510 -62.54 -43.90 35.36
N GLY A 511 -61.96 -43.62 36.53
CA GLY A 511 -61.37 -44.67 37.35
C GLY A 511 -59.85 -44.65 37.54
N GLY A 512 -59.42 -44.54 38.80
CA GLY A 512 -58.25 -45.25 39.29
C GLY A 512 -57.02 -44.43 39.68
N PHE A 513 -57.05 -43.82 40.86
CA PHE A 513 -55.89 -43.77 41.77
C PHE A 513 -55.49 -45.21 42.19
N PRO A 514 -54.32 -45.52 42.82
CA PRO A 514 -53.52 -44.61 43.66
C PRO A 514 -51.98 -44.78 43.64
N GLY A 515 -51.30 -43.84 44.32
CA GLY A 515 -49.96 -44.01 44.88
C GLY A 515 -49.08 -42.81 44.56
N GLY A 516 -48.77 -41.87 45.44
CA GLY A 516 -48.59 -41.97 46.89
C GLY A 516 -47.11 -41.67 47.18
N GLY A 517 -46.82 -40.49 47.73
CA GLY A 517 -45.46 -40.11 48.12
C GLY A 517 -45.23 -38.61 48.16
N GLU A 518 -45.77 -37.95 49.19
CA GLU A 518 -45.23 -36.69 49.70
C GLU A 518 -43.73 -36.82 49.96
N PHE A 519 -42.92 -35.77 49.69
CA PHE A 519 -42.15 -35.13 50.76
C PHE A 519 -41.65 -33.73 50.35
N LYS A 520 -41.73 -32.86 51.37
CA LYS A 520 -41.57 -31.41 51.46
C LYS A 520 -40.13 -30.89 51.41
N MET A 521 -40.00 -29.70 50.81
CA MET A 521 -39.35 -28.44 51.29
C MET A 521 -37.91 -28.47 51.86
N HIS A 522 -37.06 -27.43 51.89
CA HIS A 522 -37.12 -25.97 51.75
C HIS A 522 -35.73 -25.45 51.31
N PHE A 523 -35.73 -24.38 50.50
CA PHE A 523 -34.96 -23.11 50.56
C PHE A 523 -33.48 -23.07 51.01
N ASN A 524 -32.69 -22.31 50.24
CA ASN A 524 -32.36 -20.94 50.64
C ASN A 524 -32.56 -19.99 49.46
#